data_AF-A0A7I8E1H3-F1
#
_entry.id   AF-A0A7I8E1H3-F1
#
_cell.length_a   1.000
_cell.length_b   1.000
_cell.length_c   1.000
_cell.angle_alpha   90.00
_cell.angle_beta   90.00
_cell.angle_gamma   90.00
#
_symmetry.space_group_name_H-M   'P 1'
#
loop_
_entity.id
_entity.type
_entity.pdbx_description
1 polymer ?
#
loop_
_entity_poly.entity_id
_entity_poly.type
_entity_poly.pdbx_seq_one_letter_code
_entity_poly.pdbx_strand_id
1 'polypeptide(L)'
;MKNKYQEALNSIKEKTTEIDEYETIPKSTFCHCVEEVEVLQELVDFNKTFAHVLGSIDFKALRNILETKLPKKPIKKETVTLSMLNIDVTFGKCPTCGSALAGKQNYCTKCGQAIDWEG
;
A
#
# COMPACT_ATOMS: atom_id res chain seq x y z
N MET A 1 22.20 -1.68 -2.53
CA MET A 1 22.24 -0.94 -3.82
C MET A 1 22.61 0.50 -3.49
N LYS A 2 23.70 1.04 -4.03
CA LYS A 2 24.09 2.42 -3.73
C LYS A 2 23.21 3.39 -4.52
N ASN A 3 22.74 4.47 -3.88
CA ASN A 3 21.86 5.46 -4.51
C ASN A 3 22.72 6.40 -5.38
N LYS A 4 22.68 6.21 -6.70
CA LYS A 4 23.44 7.01 -7.68
C LYS A 4 23.22 8.53 -7.56
N TYR A 5 22.05 8.96 -7.07
CA TYR A 5 21.75 10.38 -6.86
C TYR A 5 22.48 10.92 -5.65
N GLN A 6 22.57 10.14 -4.56
CA GLN A 6 23.37 10.53 -3.39
C GLN A 6 24.86 10.55 -3.71
N GLU A 7 25.35 9.62 -4.54
CA GLU A 7 26.75 9.61 -5.00
C GLU A 7 27.08 10.85 -5.83
N ALA A 8 26.21 11.23 -6.78
CA ALA A 8 26.35 12.47 -7.54
C ALA A 8 26.35 13.70 -6.62
N LEU A 9 25.47 13.72 -5.61
CA LEU A 9 25.36 14.83 -4.67
C LEU A 9 26.60 14.99 -3.79
N ASN A 10 27.18 13.87 -3.36
CA ASN A 10 28.45 13.87 -2.61
C ASN A 10 29.60 14.40 -3.46
N SER A 11 29.69 14.00 -4.74
CA SER A 11 30.71 14.52 -5.67
C SER A 11 30.56 16.02 -5.93
N ILE A 12 29.33 16.53 -5.99
CA ILE A 12 29.08 17.97 -6.12
C ILE A 12 29.52 18.68 -4.84
N LYS A 13 29.11 18.18 -3.65
CA LYS A 13 29.52 18.73 -2.35
C LYS A 13 31.03 18.86 -2.24
N GLU A 14 31.77 17.78 -2.49
CA GLU A 14 33.24 17.75 -2.46
C GLU A 14 33.86 18.84 -3.37
N LYS A 15 33.42 18.90 -4.63
CA LYS A 15 33.87 19.91 -5.60
C LYS A 15 33.50 21.34 -5.22
N THR A 16 32.42 21.52 -4.45
CA THR A 16 32.03 22.85 -3.97
C THR A 16 32.92 23.24 -2.79
N THR A 17 33.23 22.34 -1.87
CA THR A 17 34.10 22.62 -0.71
C THR A 17 35.59 22.81 -1.03
N GLU A 18 36.12 22.23 -2.11
CA GLU A 18 37.56 22.31 -2.46
C GLU A 18 38.00 23.63 -3.12
N ILE A 19 37.07 24.52 -3.48
CA ILE A 19 37.36 25.76 -4.24
C ILE A 19 37.80 26.94 -3.33
N ASP A 20 37.78 26.78 -2.00
CA ASP A 20 37.99 27.88 -1.05
C ASP A 20 39.46 28.29 -0.81
N GLU A 21 40.48 27.54 -1.29
CA GLU A 21 41.89 27.82 -0.95
C GLU A 21 42.76 28.39 -2.08
N TYR A 22 42.37 28.30 -3.36
CA TYR A 22 43.22 28.79 -4.44
C TYR A 22 42.46 29.09 -5.75
N GLU A 23 41.58 30.10 -5.78
CA GLU A 23 41.37 30.98 -6.94
C GLU A 23 40.27 32.03 -6.70
N THR A 24 40.40 33.16 -7.39
CA THR A 24 39.62 34.40 -7.29
C THR A 24 38.16 34.27 -7.77
N ILE A 25 37.34 33.48 -7.10
CA ILE A 25 35.89 33.37 -7.37
C ILE A 25 35.10 34.19 -6.33
N PRO A 26 34.11 35.02 -6.72
CA PRO A 26 33.32 35.80 -5.77
C PRO A 26 32.54 34.89 -4.80
N LYS A 27 32.64 35.15 -3.50
CA LYS A 27 31.88 34.46 -2.43
C LYS A 27 30.37 34.35 -2.71
N SER A 28 29.79 35.31 -3.45
CA SER A 28 28.38 35.30 -3.85
C SER A 28 28.00 34.14 -4.75
N THR A 29 28.90 33.69 -5.64
CA THR A 29 28.66 32.56 -6.55
C THR A 29 28.72 31.24 -5.78
N PHE A 30 29.62 31.14 -4.79
CA PHE A 30 29.75 29.96 -3.94
C PHE A 30 28.52 29.72 -3.06
N CYS A 31 27.97 30.79 -2.45
CA CYS A 31 26.79 30.70 -1.59
C CYS A 31 25.57 30.12 -2.34
N HIS A 32 25.43 30.49 -3.63
CA HIS A 32 24.35 30.01 -4.49
C HIS A 32 24.43 28.49 -4.73
N CYS A 33 25.64 27.96 -4.93
CA CYS A 33 25.85 26.52 -5.12
C CYS A 33 25.55 25.71 -3.86
N VAL A 34 25.80 26.26 -2.66
CA VAL A 34 25.47 25.61 -1.39
C VAL A 34 23.95 25.46 -1.23
N GLU A 35 23.19 26.54 -1.48
CA GLU A 35 21.71 26.52 -1.43
C GLU A 35 21.12 25.52 -2.44
N GLU A 36 21.63 25.48 -3.66
CA GLU A 36 21.21 24.52 -4.70
C GLU A 36 21.47 23.06 -4.27
N VAL A 37 22.62 22.80 -3.63
CA VAL A 37 22.99 21.47 -3.12
C VAL A 37 22.11 21.04 -1.95
N GLU A 38 21.69 21.98 -1.09
CA GLU A 38 20.72 21.71 -0.02
C GLU A 38 19.36 21.31 -0.57
N VAL A 39 18.83 22.04 -1.56
CA VAL A 39 17.57 21.70 -2.24
C VAL A 39 17.65 20.30 -2.88
N LEU A 40 18.77 19.97 -3.53
CA LEU A 40 18.96 18.64 -4.11
C LEU A 40 19.05 17.54 -3.03
N GLN A 41 19.64 17.84 -1.87
CA GLN A 41 19.68 16.91 -0.73
C GLN A 41 18.27 16.63 -0.20
N GLU A 42 17.43 17.66 -0.07
CA GLU A 42 16.02 17.51 0.32
C GLU A 42 15.25 16.58 -0.63
N LEU A 43 15.43 16.74 -1.94
CA LEU A 43 14.79 15.85 -2.94
C LEU A 43 15.26 14.40 -2.81
N VAL A 44 16.55 14.18 -2.56
CA VAL A 44 17.11 12.84 -2.36
C VAL A 44 16.53 12.20 -1.09
N ASP A 45 16.43 12.96 -0.01
CA ASP A 45 15.89 12.47 1.27
C ASP A 45 14.37 12.26 1.23
N PHE A 46 13.64 13.10 0.49
CA PHE A 46 12.24 12.85 0.17
C PHE A 46 12.07 11.52 -0.57
N ASN A 47 12.88 11.26 -1.60
CA ASN A 47 12.80 10.02 -2.36
C ASN A 47 13.14 8.78 -1.51
N LYS A 48 14.12 8.88 -0.60
CA LYS A 48 14.43 7.79 0.37
C LYS A 48 13.23 7.52 1.29
N THR A 49 12.63 8.57 1.83
CA THR A 49 11.45 8.47 2.69
C THR A 49 10.29 7.83 1.94
N PHE A 50 10.05 8.27 0.70
CA PHE A 50 9.00 7.72 -0.16
C PHE A 50 9.22 6.23 -0.45
N ALA A 51 10.45 5.82 -0.78
CA ALA A 51 10.80 4.43 -0.99
C ALA A 51 10.59 3.57 0.27
N HIS A 52 10.95 4.09 1.45
CA HIS A 52 10.71 3.41 2.73
C HIS A 52 9.20 3.23 3.00
N VAL A 53 8.40 4.28 2.81
CA VAL A 53 6.94 4.24 2.98
C VAL A 53 6.33 3.22 2.02
N LEU A 54 6.67 3.26 0.73
CA LEU A 54 6.18 2.30 -0.25
C LEU A 54 6.61 0.87 0.08
N GLY A 55 7.84 0.67 0.56
CA GLY A 55 8.34 -0.64 1.00
C GLY A 55 7.64 -1.17 2.26
N SER A 56 7.08 -0.28 3.09
CA SER A 56 6.36 -0.64 4.31
C SER A 56 4.90 -1.03 4.05
N ILE A 57 4.37 -0.76 2.85
CA ILE A 57 2.99 -1.06 2.47
C ILE A 57 2.92 -2.47 1.88
N ASP A 58 2.18 -3.37 2.53
CA ASP A 58 1.84 -4.67 1.95
C ASP A 58 0.66 -4.51 0.96
N PHE A 59 0.98 -4.28 -0.30
CA PHE A 59 -0.02 -4.18 -1.38
C PHE A 59 -0.83 -5.47 -1.58
N LYS A 60 -0.28 -6.64 -1.21
CA LYS A 60 -0.99 -7.91 -1.30
C LYS A 60 -2.06 -7.99 -0.21
N ALA A 61 -1.72 -7.57 1.01
CA ALA A 61 -2.70 -7.45 2.09
C ALA A 61 -3.81 -6.45 1.74
N LEU A 62 -3.46 -5.28 1.20
CA LEU A 62 -4.44 -4.28 0.75
C LEU A 62 -5.38 -4.83 -0.32
N ARG A 63 -4.84 -5.53 -1.34
CA ARG A 63 -5.66 -6.17 -2.38
C ARG A 63 -6.63 -7.19 -1.79
N ASN A 64 -6.14 -8.07 -0.92
CA ASN A 64 -6.97 -9.08 -0.26
C ASN A 64 -8.12 -8.43 0.52
N ILE A 65 -7.84 -7.34 1.25
CA ILE A 65 -8.88 -6.59 1.97
C ILE A 65 -9.92 -6.07 0.98
N LEU A 66 -9.51 -5.38 -0.10
CA LEU A 66 -10.43 -4.86 -1.11
C LEU A 66 -11.31 -5.96 -1.73
N GLU A 67 -10.72 -7.10 -2.08
CA GLU A 67 -11.45 -8.23 -2.65
C GLU A 67 -12.48 -8.85 -1.69
N THR A 68 -12.20 -8.86 -0.39
CA THR A 68 -13.15 -9.37 0.62
C THR A 68 -14.35 -8.46 0.86
N LYS A 69 -14.21 -7.16 0.56
CA LYS A 69 -15.30 -6.18 0.69
C LYS A 69 -16.31 -6.25 -0.45
N LEU A 70 -15.92 -6.74 -1.62
CA LEU A 70 -16.83 -6.96 -2.73
C LEU A 70 -17.74 -8.16 -2.41
N PRO A 71 -19.08 -7.99 -2.38
CA PRO A 71 -20.00 -9.07 -2.12
C PRO A 71 -19.87 -10.18 -3.16
N LYS A 72 -19.86 -11.44 -2.71
CA LYS A 72 -19.82 -12.61 -3.59
C LYS A 72 -20.98 -13.55 -3.29
N LYS A 73 -21.44 -14.24 -4.34
CA LYS A 73 -22.54 -15.22 -4.21
C LYS A 73 -22.08 -16.49 -3.49
N PRO A 74 -22.91 -17.06 -2.59
CA PRO A 74 -22.68 -18.37 -2.01
C PRO A 74 -22.60 -19.49 -3.05
N ILE A 75 -21.77 -20.49 -2.78
CA ILE A 75 -21.71 -21.73 -3.56
C ILE A 75 -22.75 -22.72 -3.01
N LYS A 76 -23.47 -23.43 -3.89
CA LYS A 76 -24.47 -24.46 -3.55
C LYS A 76 -25.54 -23.95 -2.57
N LYS A 77 -26.32 -22.97 -3.03
CA LYS A 77 -27.45 -22.38 -2.28
C LYS A 77 -28.61 -23.38 -2.23
N GLU A 78 -29.03 -23.73 -1.03
CA GLU A 78 -30.18 -24.62 -0.78
C GLU A 78 -31.08 -23.98 0.27
N THR A 79 -32.40 -24.04 0.07
CA THR A 79 -33.38 -23.57 1.06
C THR A 79 -34.15 -24.77 1.59
N VAL A 80 -34.18 -24.90 2.91
CA VAL A 80 -34.91 -25.97 3.61
C VAL A 80 -36.04 -25.33 4.43
N THR A 81 -37.26 -25.80 4.20
CA THR A 81 -38.43 -25.41 4.98
C THR A 81 -38.55 -26.31 6.21
N LEU A 82 -38.43 -25.72 7.40
CA LEU A 82 -38.67 -26.39 8.67
C LEU A 82 -40.16 -26.31 8.97
N SER A 83 -40.93 -27.26 8.41
CA SER A 83 -42.40 -27.30 8.49
C SER A 83 -42.97 -27.23 9.91
N MET A 84 -42.27 -27.81 10.89
CA MET A 84 -42.66 -27.75 12.32
C MET A 84 -42.58 -26.34 12.92
N LEU A 85 -41.78 -25.45 12.33
CA LEU A 85 -41.58 -24.07 12.78
C LEU A 85 -42.12 -23.04 11.80
N ASN A 86 -42.55 -23.45 10.61
CA ASN A 86 -42.95 -22.60 9.51
C ASN A 86 -41.88 -21.54 9.14
N ILE A 87 -40.60 -21.96 9.15
CA ILE A 87 -39.42 -21.14 8.86
C ILE A 87 -38.66 -21.70 7.66
N ASP A 88 -38.27 -20.83 6.74
CA ASP A 88 -37.34 -21.16 5.65
C ASP A 88 -35.91 -20.78 6.04
N VAL A 89 -34.99 -21.74 5.97
CA VAL A 89 -33.56 -21.50 6.21
C VAL A 89 -32.78 -21.77 4.94
N THR A 90 -32.07 -20.75 4.47
CA THR A 90 -31.16 -20.87 3.33
C THR A 90 -29.74 -21.16 3.82
N PHE A 91 -29.11 -22.16 3.21
CA PHE A 91 -27.73 -22.58 3.43
C PHE A 91 -26.90 -22.38 2.17
N GLY A 92 -25.59 -22.27 2.36
CA GLY A 92 -24.62 -22.25 1.26
C GLY A 92 -23.20 -22.41 1.78
N LYS A 93 -22.21 -22.29 0.89
CA LYS A 93 -20.79 -22.27 1.25
C LYS A 93 -20.15 -20.94 0.87
N CYS A 94 -19.25 -20.46 1.72
CA CYS A 94 -18.45 -19.27 1.44
C CYS A 94 -17.60 -19.49 0.18
N PRO A 95 -17.66 -18.59 -0.81
CA PRO A 95 -16.90 -18.73 -2.05
C PRO A 95 -15.38 -18.59 -1.85
N THR A 96 -14.96 -17.98 -0.73
CA THR A 96 -13.54 -17.70 -0.47
C THR A 96 -12.88 -18.79 0.40
N CYS A 97 -13.58 -19.31 1.41
CA CYS A 97 -12.99 -20.28 2.36
C CYS A 97 -13.74 -21.60 2.49
N GLY A 98 -14.85 -21.79 1.75
CA GLY A 98 -15.64 -23.02 1.74
C GLY A 98 -16.47 -23.30 3.01
N SER A 99 -16.44 -22.40 4.00
CA SER A 99 -17.18 -22.59 5.26
C SER A 99 -18.68 -22.52 5.06
N ALA A 100 -19.42 -23.26 5.88
CA ALA A 100 -20.88 -23.24 5.85
C ALA A 100 -21.41 -21.84 6.18
N LEU A 101 -22.40 -21.40 5.42
CA LEU A 101 -23.16 -20.18 5.62
C LEU A 101 -24.62 -20.58 5.89
N ALA A 102 -25.26 -19.90 6.84
CA ALA A 102 -26.66 -20.14 7.18
C ALA A 102 -27.40 -18.82 7.36
N GLY A 103 -28.69 -18.81 7.06
CA GLY A 103 -29.62 -17.74 7.49
C GLY A 103 -29.31 -16.35 6.93
N LYS A 104 -29.10 -16.23 5.61
CA LYS A 104 -28.92 -14.94 4.90
C LYS A 104 -27.91 -13.96 5.55
N GLN A 105 -26.87 -14.46 6.20
CA GLN A 105 -25.82 -13.61 6.79
C GLN A 105 -25.10 -12.74 5.73
N ASN A 106 -24.85 -11.47 6.03
CA ASN A 106 -24.25 -10.51 5.08
C ASN A 106 -22.73 -10.72 4.85
N TYR A 107 -22.07 -11.52 5.69
CA TYR A 107 -20.64 -11.83 5.54
C TYR A 107 -20.32 -13.21 6.13
N CYS A 108 -19.20 -13.80 5.71
CA CYS A 108 -18.68 -15.04 6.28
C CYS A 108 -18.03 -14.77 7.63
N THR A 109 -18.51 -15.42 8.69
CA THR A 109 -17.99 -15.28 10.05
C THR A 109 -16.57 -15.86 10.23
N LYS A 110 -16.11 -16.72 9.31
CA LYS A 110 -14.76 -17.30 9.37
C LYS A 110 -13.69 -16.44 8.69
N CYS A 111 -13.98 -15.86 7.53
CA CYS A 111 -12.96 -15.13 6.74
C CYS A 111 -13.32 -13.69 6.41
N GLY A 112 -14.48 -13.19 6.84
CA GLY A 112 -14.90 -11.81 6.63
C GLY A 112 -15.39 -11.46 5.22
N GLN A 113 -15.43 -12.41 4.28
CA GLN A 113 -15.95 -12.20 2.93
C GLN A 113 -17.41 -11.72 2.96
N ALA A 114 -17.70 -10.56 2.36
CA ALA A 114 -19.08 -10.09 2.16
C ALA A 114 -19.86 -11.05 1.25
N ILE A 115 -21.11 -11.34 1.60
CA ILE A 115 -21.97 -12.32 0.93
C ILE A 115 -23.22 -11.64 0.38
N ASP A 116 -23.49 -11.90 -0.89
CA ASP A 116 -24.73 -11.50 -1.56
C ASP A 116 -25.60 -12.74 -1.82
N TRP A 117 -26.80 -12.76 -1.21
CA TRP A 117 -27.76 -13.86 -1.35
C TRP A 117 -28.78 -13.64 -2.47
N GLU A 118 -28.87 -12.42 -2.98
CA GLU A 118 -29.93 -11.97 -3.89
C GLU A 118 -29.50 -11.89 -5.34
N GLY A 119 -28.18 -11.94 -5.59
CA GLY A 119 -27.64 -11.75 -6.93
C GLY A 119 -28.19 -12.66 -8.00
#